data_AF-A0A936PGD2-F1
#
_entry.id   AF-A0A936PGD2-F1
#
_cell.length_a   1.000
_cell.length_b   1.000
_cell.length_c   1.000
_cell.angle_alpha   90.00
_cell.angle_beta   90.00
_cell.angle_gamma   90.00
#
_symmetry.space_group_name_H-M   'P 1'
#
loop_
_entity.id
_entity.type
_entity.pdbx_description
1 polymer ?
#
loop_
_entity_poly.entity_id
_entity_poly.type
_entity_poly.pdbx_seq_one_letter_code
_entity_poly.pdbx_strand_id
1 'polypeptide(L)' 'MKKRIIQIIVAGAFAVAPLCMFAQPNPGGGSGGDPVGGDPIGGGGGQAPIGGGIALLVTMAVGYGIKRVFDARQKFE' A
#
# COMPACT_ATOMS: atom_id res chain seq x y z
N MET A 1 -22.11 -9.67 -18.09
CA MET A 1 -22.55 -8.34 -17.58
C MET A 1 -22.08 -8.08 -16.14
N LYS A 2 -22.31 -8.99 -15.18
CA LYS A 2 -21.84 -8.85 -13.78
C LYS A 2 -20.34 -8.54 -13.63
N LYS A 3 -19.47 -9.17 -14.44
CA LYS A 3 -18.01 -8.91 -14.44
C LYS A 3 -17.64 -7.47 -14.84
N ARG A 4 -18.35 -6.89 -15.82
CA ARG A 4 -18.15 -5.51 -16.27
C ARG A 4 -18.63 -4.50 -15.22
N ILE A 5 -19.74 -4.80 -14.56
CA ILE A 5 -20.28 -4.00 -13.46
C ILE A 5 -19.28 -3.95 -12.29
N ILE A 6 -18.72 -5.10 -11.89
CA ILE A 6 -17.71 -5.16 -10.83
C ILE A 6 -16.45 -4.37 -11.22
N GLN A 7 -15.99 -4.46 -12.47
CA GLN A 7 -14.84 -3.68 -12.95
C GLN A 7 -15.08 -2.17 -12.85
N ILE A 8 -16.28 -1.69 -13.19
CA ILE A 8 -16.62 -0.26 -13.11
C ILE A 8 -16.67 0.20 -11.65
N ILE A 9 -17.23 -0.62 -10.75
CA ILE A 9 -17.27 -0.31 -9.31
C ILE A 9 -15.87 -0.22 -8.73
N VAL A 10 -14.99 -1.17 -9.07
CA VAL A 10 -13.60 -1.16 -8.60
C VAL A 10 -12.85 0.05 -9.16
N ALA A 11 -12.98 0.35 -10.45
CA ALA A 11 -12.34 1.53 -11.04
C ALA A 11 -12.85 2.84 -10.42
N GLY A 12 -14.16 2.94 -10.16
CA GLY A 12 -14.76 4.09 -9.47
C GLY A 12 -14.27 4.22 -8.02
N ALA A 13 -14.13 3.11 -7.30
CA ALA A 13 -13.58 3.12 -5.94
C ALA A 13 -12.14 3.64 -5.91
N PHE A 14 -11.29 3.23 -6.87
CA PHE A 14 -9.93 3.74 -6.98
C PHE A 14 -9.86 5.22 -7.37
N ALA A 15 -10.80 5.73 -8.18
CA ALA A 15 -10.83 7.13 -8.57
C ALA A 15 -11.28 8.05 -7.42
N VAL A 16 -12.17 7.57 -6.54
CA VAL A 16 -12.73 8.36 -5.42
C VAL A 16 -11.91 8.21 -4.14
N ALA A 17 -11.18 7.11 -3.95
CA ALA A 17 -10.37 6.85 -2.75
C ALA A 17 -9.45 8.01 -2.33
N PRO A 18 -8.76 8.73 -3.23
CA PRO A 18 -7.89 9.84 -2.84
C PRO A 18 -8.62 11.01 -2.19
N LEU A 19 -9.91 11.21 -2.50
CA LEU A 19 -10.71 12.31 -1.94
C LEU A 19 -11.02 12.11 -0.45
N CYS A 20 -10.89 10.88 0.05
CA CYS A 20 -11.05 10.55 1.47
C CYS A 20 -9.72 10.55 2.25
N MET A 21 -8.58 10.86 1.60
CA MET A 21 -7.26 10.85 2.21
C MET A 21 -6.79 12.26 2.57
N PHE A 22 -6.96 12.68 3.83
CA PHE A 22 -6.51 13.98 4.34
C PHE A 22 -5.06 13.93 4.86
N ALA A 23 -4.12 13.42 4.06
CA ALA A 23 -2.75 13.21 4.51
C ALA A 23 -1.82 14.41 4.33
N GLN A 24 -2.16 15.38 3.46
CA GLN A 24 -1.28 16.52 3.16
C GLN A 24 -1.94 17.86 3.52
N PRO A 25 -1.22 18.75 4.22
CA PRO A 25 -1.66 20.12 4.45
C PRO A 25 -1.69 20.92 3.14
N ASN A 26 -2.44 22.03 3.13
CA ASN A 26 -2.47 22.96 2.00
C ASN A 26 -1.04 23.35 1.58
N PRO A 27 -0.67 23.27 0.28
CA PRO A 27 0.66 23.62 -0.23
C PRO A 27 1.19 25.01 0.20
N GLY A 28 0.32 25.96 0.54
CA GLY A 28 0.71 27.29 1.05
C GLY A 28 0.85 27.41 2.57
N GLY A 29 0.46 26.37 3.32
CA GLY A 29 0.39 26.40 4.79
C GLY A 29 1.73 26.55 5.47
N GLY A 30 2.79 25.89 4.97
CA GLY A 30 4.13 25.89 5.59
C GLY A 30 5.01 27.12 5.27
N SER A 31 4.46 28.17 4.65
CA SER A 31 5.25 29.34 4.21
C SER A 31 5.77 30.23 5.35
N GLY A 32 5.22 30.08 6.57
CA GLY A 32 5.58 30.87 7.76
C GLY A 32 6.71 30.30 8.61
N GLY A 33 7.30 29.17 8.23
CA GLY A 33 8.30 28.47 9.07
C GLY A 33 7.69 27.64 10.21
N ASP A 34 6.38 27.77 10.44
CA ASP A 34 5.64 26.90 11.34
C ASP A 34 5.30 25.58 10.65
N PRO A 35 5.44 24.44 11.34
CA PRO A 35 4.97 23.17 10.83
C PRO A 35 3.45 23.23 10.62
N VAL A 36 3.02 23.05 9.37
CA VAL A 36 1.60 22.92 9.02
C VAL A 36 1.34 21.50 8.53
N GLY A 37 0.21 20.94 8.92
CA GLY A 37 -0.01 19.49 8.99
C GLY A 37 0.05 19.07 10.46
N GLY A 38 -0.75 18.09 10.85
CA GLY A 38 -0.61 17.49 12.19
C GLY A 38 0.78 16.90 12.38
N ASP A 39 1.03 16.28 13.53
CA ASP A 39 2.26 15.51 13.71
C ASP A 39 2.52 14.68 12.45
N PRO A 40 3.76 14.62 11.92
CA PRO A 40 4.08 13.64 10.90
C PRO A 40 3.50 12.31 11.38
N ILE A 41 2.83 11.54 10.51
CA ILE A 41 2.18 10.28 10.91
C ILE A 41 3.13 9.51 11.84
N GLY A 42 2.80 9.49 13.14
CA GLY A 42 3.74 9.14 14.21
C GLY A 42 4.40 10.35 14.88
N GLY A 43 3.70 10.96 15.85
CA GLY A 43 4.37 11.72 16.91
C GLY A 43 5.42 10.82 17.56
N GLY A 44 6.70 11.07 17.26
CA GLY A 44 7.82 10.22 17.64
C GLY A 44 8.47 9.42 16.51
N GLY A 45 8.84 10.06 15.41
CA GLY A 45 9.74 9.49 14.41
C GLY A 45 9.03 9.07 13.13
N GLY A 46 9.47 9.65 12.02
CA GLY A 46 9.09 9.26 10.65
C GLY A 46 9.59 7.85 10.29
N GLN A 47 9.10 6.84 10.99
CA GLN A 47 9.23 5.46 10.59
C GLN A 47 8.10 5.21 9.60
N ALA A 48 8.40 5.39 8.31
CA ALA A 48 7.75 4.56 7.30
C ALA A 48 7.71 3.12 7.85
N PRO A 49 6.60 2.38 7.75
CA PRO A 49 6.48 1.08 8.38
C PRO A 49 7.42 0.07 7.71
N ILE A 50 8.71 0.14 8.02
CA ILE A 50 9.78 -0.73 7.54
C ILE A 50 9.45 -2.17 7.94
N GLY A 51 8.89 -2.37 9.14
CA GLY A 51 8.38 -3.66 9.59
C GLY A 51 7.27 -4.22 8.69
N GLY A 52 6.37 -3.38 8.19
CA GLY A 52 5.31 -3.78 7.25
C GLY A 52 5.87 -4.16 5.87
N GLY A 53 6.83 -3.39 5.36
CA GLY A 53 7.52 -3.69 4.11
C GLY A 53 8.31 -5.01 4.15
N ILE A 54 9.06 -5.24 5.25
CA ILE A 54 9.82 -6.48 5.45
C ILE A 54 8.87 -7.68 5.56
N ALA A 55 7.78 -7.57 6.33
CA ALA A 55 6.80 -8.64 6.45
C ALA A 55 6.20 -9.03 5.09
N LEU A 56 5.89 -8.03 4.24
CA LEU A 56 5.39 -8.24 2.89
C LEU A 56 6.42 -8.94 1.98
N LEU A 57 7.68 -8.50 2.02
CA LEU A 57 8.76 -9.12 1.24
C LEU A 57 9.02 -10.57 1.65
N VAL A 58 9.06 -10.86 2.95
CA VAL A 58 9.23 -12.23 3.47
C VAL A 58 8.07 -13.13 3.05
N THR A 59 6.83 -12.62 3.14
CA THR A 59 5.63 -13.37 2.72
C THR A 59 5.70 -13.74 1.24
N MET A 60 6.11 -12.81 0.39
CA MET A 60 6.29 -13.06 -1.04
C MET A 60 7.41 -14.05 -1.33
N ALA A 61 8.54 -13.95 -0.62
CA ALA A 61 9.66 -14.87 -0.77
C ALA A 61 9.27 -16.32 -0.41
N VAL A 62 8.56 -16.50 0.71
CA VAL A 62 8.04 -17.81 1.13
C VAL A 62 7.06 -18.37 0.10
N GLY A 63 6.09 -17.56 -0.34
CA GLY A 63 5.12 -17.98 -1.34
C GLY A 63 5.76 -18.42 -2.66
N TYR A 64 6.74 -17.66 -3.15
CA TYR A 64 7.51 -18.03 -4.34
C TYR A 64 8.32 -19.32 -4.13
N GLY A 65 8.97 -19.48 -2.98
CA GLY A 65 9.74 -20.68 -2.64
C GLY A 65 8.88 -21.95 -2.65
N ILE A 66 7.70 -21.90 -2.03
CA ILE A 66 6.75 -23.02 -2.01
C ILE A 66 6.35 -23.40 -3.44
N LYS A 67 5.95 -22.41 -4.25
CA LYS A 67 5.55 -22.66 -5.65
C LYS A 67 6.68 -23.34 -6.44
N ARG A 68 7.92 -22.84 -6.31
CA ARG A 68 9.06 -23.39 -7.04
C ARG A 68 9.37 -24.84 -6.67
N VAL A 69 9.26 -25.20 -5.39
CA VAL A 69 9.44 -26.59 -4.94
C VAL A 69 8.32 -27.50 -5.46
N PHE A 70 7.08 -27.00 -5.48
CA PHE A 70 5.93 -27.74 -5.97
C PHE A 70 6.02 -28.01 -7.48
N ASP A 71 6.34 -26.97 -8.27
CA ASP A 71 6.55 -27.08 -9.72
C ASP A 71 7.72 -28.04 -10.04
N ALA A 72 8.78 -28.03 -9.23
CA ALA A 72 9.89 -28.96 -9.39
C ALA A 72 9.47 -30.41 -9.11
N ARG A 73 8.70 -30.66 -8.05
CA ARG A 73 8.19 -32.01 -7.72
C ARG A 73 7.28 -32.57 -8.82
N GLN A 74 6.34 -31.77 -9.31
CA GLN A 74 5.43 -32.19 -10.40
C GLN A 74 6.15 -32.48 -11.73
N LYS A 75 7.38 -32.02 -11.90
CA LYS A 75 8.17 -32.30 -13.10
C LYS A 75 8.88 -33.65 -13.05
N PHE A 76 8.95 -34.27 -11.87
CA PHE A 76 9.58 -35.57 -11.64
C PHE A 76 8.57 -36.68 -11.31
N GLU A 77 7.28 -36.35 -11.21
CA GLU A 77 6.13 -37.27 -11.19
C GLU A 77 5.51 -37.35 -12.59
#